data_AF-A0A850QW60-F1
#
_entry.id   AF-A0A850QW60-F1
#
_cell.length_a   1.000
_cell.length_b   1.000
_cell.length_c   1.000
_cell.angle_alpha   90.00
_cell.angle_beta   90.00
_cell.angle_gamma   90.00
#
_symmetry.space_group_name_H-M   'P 1'
#
loop_
_entity.id
_entity.type
_entity.pdbx_description
1 polymer ?
#
loop_
_entity_poly.entity_id
_entity_poly.type
_entity_poly.pdbx_seq_one_letter_code
_entity_poly.pdbx_strand_id
1 'polypeptide(L)' 'MSFSAQGFSQELVKALTEIGYEKLTPIQKQAIPQLRRGHDVLANAQTGT' A
#
# COMPACT_ATOMS: atom_id res chain seq x y z
N MET A 1 -5.54 -4.08 6.72
CA MET A 1 -5.39 -2.61 6.75
C MET A 1 -5.90 -2.07 5.44
N SER A 2 -6.81 -1.10 5.48
CA SER A 2 -7.32 -0.41 4.29
C SER A 2 -6.34 0.69 3.85
N PHE A 3 -6.41 1.09 2.59
CA PHE A 3 -5.63 2.21 2.06
C PHE A 3 -5.99 3.53 2.74
N SER A 4 -7.25 3.74 3.09
CA SER A 4 -7.72 4.94 3.80
C SER A 4 -7.05 5.16 5.17
N ALA A 5 -6.64 4.08 5.83
CA ALA A 5 -5.96 4.14 7.13
C ALA A 5 -4.46 4.44 7.04
N GLN A 6 -3.90 4.52 5.82
CA GLN A 6 -2.46 4.75 5.61
C GLN A 6 -2.09 6.22 5.42
N GLY A 7 -3.04 7.15 5.56
CA GLY A 7 -2.78 8.60 5.43
C GLY A 7 -2.30 9.00 4.03
N PHE A 8 -2.76 8.30 2.99
CA PHE A 8 -2.60 8.71 1.60
C PHE A 8 -3.49 9.92 1.28
N SER A 9 -3.21 10.60 0.17
CA SER A 9 -4.10 11.68 -0.30
C SER A 9 -5.49 11.13 -0.65
N GLN A 10 -6.51 11.98 -0.56
CA GLN A 10 -7.88 11.57 -0.82
C GLN A 10 -8.08 11.14 -2.27
N GLU A 11 -7.38 11.77 -3.21
CA GLU A 11 -7.42 11.44 -4.63
C GLU A 11 -6.92 10.02 -4.87
N LEU A 12 -5.82 9.62 -4.21
CA LEU A 12 -5.28 8.27 -4.34
C LEU A 12 -6.22 7.22 -3.75
N VAL A 13 -6.78 7.48 -2.56
CA VAL A 13 -7.74 6.56 -1.92
C VAL A 13 -8.99 6.40 -2.78
N LYS A 14 -9.48 7.48 -3.40
CA LYS A 14 -10.62 7.44 -4.31
C LYS A 14 -10.32 6.58 -5.54
N ALA A 15 -9.20 6.82 -6.22
CA ALA A 15 -8.80 6.05 -7.40
C ALA A 15 -8.65 4.55 -7.09
N LEU A 16 -8.03 4.20 -5.96
CA LEU A 16 -7.89 2.81 -5.52
C LEU A 16 -9.26 2.15 -5.24
N THR A 17 -10.19 2.92 -4.67
CA THR A 17 -11.54 2.43 -4.39
C THR A 17 -12.33 2.18 -5.68
N GLU A 18 -12.22 3.07 -6.66
CA GLU A 18 -12.89 2.95 -7.97
C GLU A 18 -12.46 1.70 -8.74
N ILE A 19 -11.20 1.28 -8.60
CA ILE A 19 -10.69 0.05 -9.21
C ILE A 19 -10.84 -1.20 -8.31
N GLY A 20 -11.52 -1.06 -7.17
CA GLY A 20 -11.82 -2.18 -6.25
C GLY A 20 -10.67 -2.61 -5.34
N TYR A 21 -9.64 -1.78 -5.16
CA TYR A 21 -8.52 -2.07 -4.26
C TYR A 21 -8.83 -1.60 -2.84
N GLU A 22 -9.33 -2.52 -2.02
CA GLU A 22 -9.77 -2.22 -0.65
C GLU A 22 -8.71 -2.51 0.42
N LYS A 23 -7.85 -3.51 0.17
CA LYS A 23 -6.93 -4.06 1.16
C LYS A 23 -5.52 -4.13 0.60
N LEU A 24 -4.55 -3.77 1.45
CA LEU A 24 -3.14 -3.96 1.14
C LEU A 24 -2.81 -5.44 0.99
N THR A 25 -1.94 -5.77 0.03
CA THR A 25 -1.32 -7.09 -0.08
C THR A 25 -0.31 -7.32 1.06
N PRO A 26 0.11 -8.57 1.34
CA PRO A 26 1.05 -8.85 2.42
C PRO A 26 2.35 -8.04 2.31
N ILE A 27 2.90 -7.89 1.10
CA ILE A 27 4.15 -7.14 0.89
C ILE A 27 3.93 -5.63 1.09
N GLN A 28 2.80 -5.09 0.64
CA GLN A 28 2.48 -3.67 0.84
C GLN A 28 2.34 -3.32 2.32
N LYS A 29 1.69 -4.18 3.13
CA LYS A 29 1.58 -3.98 4.58
C LYS A 29 2.94 -3.88 5.28
N GLN A 30 3.93 -4.61 4.79
CA GLN A 30 5.28 -4.64 5.37
C GLN A 30 6.15 -3.48 4.85
N ALA A 31 6.05 -3.16 3.56
CA ALA A 31 6.92 -2.19 2.91
C ALA A 31 6.50 -0.72 3.16
N ILE A 32 5.20 -0.40 3.07
CA ILE A 32 4.71 0.98 3.14
C ILE A 32 5.17 1.71 4.42
N PRO A 33 5.11 1.10 5.62
CA PRO A 33 5.60 1.76 6.84
C PRO A 33 7.10 2.08 6.81
N GLN A 34 7.92 1.22 6.20
CA GLN A 34 9.37 1.43 6.09
C GLN A 34 9.69 2.55 5.10
N LEU A 35 9.03 2.52 3.94
CA LEU A 35 9.17 3.57 2.92
C LEU A 35 8.76 4.95 3.47
N ARG A 36 7.68 5.01 4.25
CA ARG A 36 7.25 6.26 4.91
C ARG A 36 8.23 6.79 5.95
N ARG A 37 9.07 5.92 6.53
CA ARG A 37 10.15 6.31 7.44
C ARG A 37 11.42 6.74 6.70
N GLY A 38 11.41 6.72 5.37
CA GLY A 38 12.57 7.07 4.55
C GLY A 38 13.64 5.98 4.50
N HIS A 39 13.29 4.74 4.84
CA HIS A 39 14.22 3.61 4.73
C HIS A 39 14.21 3.05 3.30
N ASP A 40 15.38 2.65 2.83
CA ASP A 40 15.50 1.79 1.65
C ASP A 40 14.92 0.40 1.96
N VAL A 41 14.27 -0.20 0.96
CA VAL A 41 13.61 -1.51 1.09
C VAL A 41 14.03 -2.41 -0.07
N LEU A 42 14.58 -3.58 0.26
CA LEU A 42 14.67 -4.72 -0.66
C LEU A 42 13.55 -5.70 -0.30
N ALA A 43 12.65 -5.95 -1.26
CA ALA A 43 11.48 -6.79 -1.08
C ALA A 43 11.44 -7.89 -2.16
N ASN A 44 11.00 -9.08 -1.79
CA ASN A 44 10.69 -10.17 -2.73
C ASN A 44 9.23 -10.59 -2.55
N ALA A 45 8.49 -10.63 -3.65
CA ALA A 45 7.10 -11.08 -3.68
C ALA A 45 6.81 -11.74 -5.03
N GLN A 46 5.91 -12.73 -5.03
CA GLN A 46 5.45 -13.38 -6.26
C GLN A 46 4.50 -12.46 -7.05
N THR A 47 4.55 -12.52 -8.37
CA THR A 47 3.58 -11.84 -9.25
C THR A 47 2.17 -12.38 -9.01
N GLY A 48 1.17 -11.49 -8.98
CA GLY A 48 -0.24 -11.85 -8.72
C GLY A 48 -0.63 -11.88 -7.24
N THR A 49 0.09 -11.13 -6.39
CA THR A 49 -0.13 -11.02 -4.93
C THR A 49 -1.06 -9.89 -4.53
#